data_AF-A0AA36J6F5-F1
#
_entry.id   AF-A0AA36J6F5-F1
#
_cell.length_a   1.000
_cell.length_b   1.000
_cell.length_c   1.000
_cell.angle_alpha   90.00
_cell.angle_beta   90.00
_cell.angle_gamma   90.00
#
_symmetry.space_group_name_H-M   'P 1'
#
loop_
_entity.id
_entity.type
_entity.pdbx_description
1 polymer ?
#
loop_
_entity_poly.entity_id
_entity_poly.type
_entity_poly.pdbx_seq_one_letter_code
_entity_poly.pdbx_strand_id
1 'polypeptide(L)'
;MPTYRRQWDTATDAERKCAKWAQPWRLATAAILPSGADGALPVTHPELRELIAALWKDVLRWAEGKEDRCLGLFKADVQTPQTFGWAGRSKAPRGLDPDFPACEWAFVPMSDLLLTVAEGIIGITSEGVFADNFQGHQRFTLEEYYEKVGGRTPK
;
A
#
# COMPACT_ATOMS: atom_id res chain seq x y z
N MET A 1 -24.28 -4.69 27.09
CA MET A 1 -23.34 -3.78 26.40
C MET A 1 -21.99 -3.89 27.07
N PRO A 2 -20.94 -4.42 26.42
CA PRO A 2 -19.61 -4.38 26.99
C PRO A 2 -18.99 -3.01 26.67
N THR A 3 -18.96 -2.16 27.67
CA THR A 3 -18.10 -0.98 27.75
C THR A 3 -16.70 -1.44 28.12
N TYR A 4 -15.83 -1.65 27.14
CA TYR A 4 -14.39 -1.78 27.43
C TYR A 4 -13.64 -0.68 26.71
N ARG A 5 -13.63 0.49 27.35
CA ARG A 5 -12.83 1.65 26.96
C ARG A 5 -11.49 1.53 27.69
N ARG A 6 -10.40 1.19 27.00
CA ARG A 6 -9.05 1.20 27.60
C ARG A 6 -8.60 2.65 27.82
N GLN A 7 -7.68 2.84 28.76
CA GLN A 7 -7.07 4.14 29.09
C GLN A 7 -6.31 4.82 27.91
N TRP A 8 -6.19 4.14 26.76
CA TRP A 8 -5.58 4.63 25.53
C TRP A 8 -6.59 5.24 24.54
N ASP A 9 -7.91 5.14 24.80
CA ASP A 9 -9.00 5.52 23.88
C ASP A 9 -9.33 7.02 23.78
N THR A 10 -8.39 7.91 24.08
CA THR A 10 -8.58 9.36 23.83
C THR A 10 -8.06 9.80 22.45
N ALA A 11 -7.46 8.89 21.67
CA ALA A 11 -7.23 8.90 20.22
C ALA A 11 -6.58 7.56 19.87
N THR A 12 -6.91 6.94 18.74
CA THR A 12 -6.25 5.68 18.36
C THR A 12 -4.73 5.90 18.23
N ASP A 13 -3.88 4.90 18.49
CA ASP A 13 -2.43 5.06 18.25
C ASP A 13 -2.12 5.38 16.78
N ALA A 14 -3.04 5.06 15.87
CA ALA A 14 -3.03 5.51 14.48
C ALA A 14 -3.06 7.05 14.35
N GLU A 15 -3.74 7.77 15.25
CA GLU A 15 -3.89 9.23 15.26
C GLU A 15 -2.83 9.95 16.11
N ARG A 16 -2.26 9.30 17.13
CA ARG A 16 -1.51 9.99 18.20
C ARG A 16 -0.07 10.38 17.85
N LYS A 17 0.57 9.72 16.89
CA LYS A 17 2.03 9.89 16.65
C LYS A 17 2.45 9.72 15.18
N CYS A 18 1.61 10.10 14.21
CA CYS A 18 1.97 10.03 12.81
C CYS A 18 2.05 11.42 12.16
N ALA A 19 2.84 11.53 11.09
CA ALA A 19 2.81 12.72 10.25
C ALA A 19 1.42 12.88 9.63
N LYS A 20 0.94 14.13 9.49
CA LYS A 20 -0.41 14.42 8.97
C LYS A 20 -0.73 13.74 7.64
N TRP A 21 0.28 13.57 6.79
CA TRP A 21 0.12 12.91 5.50
C TRP A 21 -0.11 11.40 5.61
N ALA A 22 0.47 10.76 6.63
CA ALA A 22 0.40 9.32 6.84
C ALA A 22 -0.89 8.89 7.55
N GLN A 23 -1.53 9.82 8.26
CA GLN A 23 -2.79 9.58 8.99
C GLN A 23 -3.89 8.91 8.15
N PRO A 24 -4.27 9.41 6.95
CA PRO A 24 -5.31 8.75 6.14
C PRO A 24 -4.93 7.31 5.76
N TRP A 25 -3.65 7.06 5.49
CA TRP A 25 -3.15 5.72 5.14
C TRP A 25 -3.15 4.76 6.31
N ARG A 26 -2.81 5.23 7.52
CA ARG A 26 -2.90 4.45 8.76
C ARG A 26 -4.34 4.06 9.08
N LEU A 27 -5.26 5.01 8.93
CA LEU A 27 -6.69 4.76 9.15
C LEU A 27 -7.25 3.76 8.12
N ALA A 28 -6.90 3.90 6.84
CA ALA A 28 -7.28 2.94 5.80
C ALA A 28 -6.72 1.54 6.10
N THR A 29 -5.43 1.46 6.48
CA THR A 29 -4.76 0.21 6.86
C THR A 29 -5.49 -0.48 8.01
N ALA A 30 -5.82 0.25 9.07
CA ALA A 30 -6.58 -0.26 10.20
C ALA A 30 -8.01 -0.65 9.83
N ALA A 31 -8.64 0.00 8.85
CA ALA A 31 -10.00 -0.33 8.41
C ALA A 31 -10.06 -1.62 7.56
N ILE A 32 -9.00 -1.92 6.81
CA ILE A 32 -8.96 -3.04 5.84
C ILE A 32 -8.39 -4.32 6.47
N LEU A 33 -7.34 -4.18 7.28
CA LEU A 33 -6.61 -5.34 7.80
C LEU A 33 -7.32 -5.98 9.01
N PRO A 34 -7.31 -7.32 9.11
CA PRO A 34 -7.80 -8.02 10.30
C PRO A 34 -6.95 -7.67 11.52
N SER A 35 -7.53 -7.87 12.71
CA SER A 35 -6.74 -7.88 13.94
C SER A 35 -5.77 -9.07 13.88
N GLY A 36 -4.60 -8.94 14.49
CA GLY A 36 -3.67 -10.08 14.66
C GLY A 36 -4.30 -11.29 15.36
N ALA A 37 -5.36 -11.09 16.17
CA ALA A 37 -6.12 -12.17 16.78
C ALA A 37 -7.13 -12.84 15.84
N ASP A 38 -7.57 -12.15 14.78
CA ASP A 38 -8.52 -12.67 13.77
C ASP A 38 -7.79 -13.34 12.59
N GLY A 39 -6.49 -13.10 12.44
CA GLY A 39 -5.63 -13.69 11.41
C GLY A 39 -4.84 -12.64 10.63
N ALA A 40 -4.39 -13.02 9.43
CA ALA A 40 -3.63 -12.16 8.54
C ALA A 40 -4.16 -12.25 7.10
N LEU A 41 -4.09 -11.14 6.35
CA LEU A 41 -4.42 -11.13 4.93
C LEU A 41 -3.21 -11.56 4.10
N PRO A 42 -3.36 -12.55 3.20
CA PRO A 42 -2.29 -12.91 2.28
C PRO A 42 -1.82 -11.72 1.46
N VAL A 43 -0.53 -11.64 1.15
CA VAL A 43 0.05 -10.56 0.32
C VAL A 43 -0.53 -10.51 -1.11
N THR A 44 -1.22 -11.57 -1.52
CA THR A 44 -1.92 -11.66 -2.80
C THR A 44 -3.35 -11.12 -2.75
N HIS A 45 -3.86 -10.76 -1.58
CA HIS A 45 -5.24 -10.30 -1.39
C HIS A 45 -5.50 -8.98 -2.16
N PRO A 46 -6.61 -8.88 -2.92
CA PRO A 46 -6.87 -7.74 -3.80
C PRO A 46 -6.92 -6.40 -3.05
N GLU A 47 -7.68 -6.31 -1.96
CA GLU A 47 -7.79 -5.07 -1.15
C GLU A 47 -6.43 -4.57 -0.63
N LEU A 48 -5.56 -5.50 -0.24
CA LEU A 48 -4.24 -5.17 0.26
C LEU A 48 -3.36 -4.65 -0.89
N ARG A 49 -3.42 -5.28 -2.07
CA ARG A 49 -2.72 -4.80 -3.26
C ARG A 49 -3.21 -3.43 -3.71
N GLU A 50 -4.51 -3.19 -3.63
CA GLU A 50 -5.11 -1.91 -4.01
C GLU A 50 -4.69 -0.78 -3.07
N LEU A 51 -4.74 -1.02 -1.75
CA LEU A 51 -4.22 -0.10 -0.74
C LEU A 51 -2.76 0.28 -1.00
N ILE A 52 -1.92 -0.71 -1.30
CA ILE A 52 -0.48 -0.51 -1.56
C ILE A 52 -0.25 0.24 -2.86
N ALA A 53 -0.98 -0.09 -3.92
CA ALA A 53 -0.89 0.63 -5.18
C ALA A 53 -1.31 2.10 -5.02
N ALA A 54 -2.38 2.36 -4.28
CA ALA A 54 -2.85 3.70 -3.96
C ALA A 54 -1.81 4.50 -3.14
N LEU A 55 -1.23 3.89 -2.11
CA LEU A 55 -0.17 4.50 -1.30
C LEU A 55 1.09 4.79 -2.13
N TRP A 56 1.50 3.84 -2.97
CA TRP A 56 2.65 4.02 -3.85
C TRP A 56 2.45 5.19 -4.82
N LYS A 57 1.28 5.32 -5.44
CA LYS A 57 0.93 6.46 -6.29
C LYS A 57 1.03 7.80 -5.58
N ASP A 58 0.62 7.88 -4.32
CA ASP A 58 0.73 9.12 -3.54
C ASP A 58 2.19 9.48 -3.22
N VAL A 59 3.02 8.48 -2.91
CA VAL A 59 4.47 8.67 -2.74
C VAL A 59 5.13 9.13 -4.04
N LEU A 60 4.77 8.52 -5.16
CA LEU A 60 5.29 8.89 -6.48
C LEU A 60 5.00 10.35 -6.83
N ARG A 61 3.79 10.84 -6.52
CA ARG A 61 3.43 12.25 -6.71
C ARG A 61 4.34 13.22 -5.95
N TRP A 62 4.96 12.80 -4.84
CA TRP A 62 5.89 13.65 -4.09
C TRP A 62 7.33 13.54 -4.60
N ALA A 63 7.68 12.38 -5.15
CA ALA A 63 9.01 12.07 -5.64
C ALA A 63 9.24 12.53 -7.10
N GLU A 64 8.17 12.75 -7.86
CA GLU A 64 8.20 13.18 -9.26
C GLU A 64 9.12 14.41 -9.47
N GLY A 65 10.07 14.28 -10.40
CA GLY A 65 11.01 15.33 -10.79
C GLY A 65 12.22 15.51 -9.86
N LYS A 66 12.22 14.90 -8.67
CA LYS A 66 13.35 14.98 -7.71
C LYS A 66 14.16 13.70 -7.66
N GLU A 67 13.48 12.56 -7.68
CA GLU A 67 14.08 11.25 -7.44
C GLU A 67 13.93 10.29 -8.64
N ASP A 68 13.71 10.83 -9.85
CA ASP A 68 13.42 10.05 -11.06
C ASP A 68 14.45 8.94 -11.33
N ARG A 69 15.73 9.20 -11.02
CA ARG A 69 16.80 8.21 -11.16
C ARG A 69 16.62 7.03 -10.20
N CYS A 70 16.24 7.29 -8.95
CA CYS A 70 15.99 6.27 -7.92
C CYS A 70 14.70 5.51 -8.23
N LEU A 71 13.64 6.22 -8.65
CA LEU A 71 12.37 5.62 -9.05
C LEU A 71 12.49 4.73 -10.29
N GLY A 72 13.44 5.01 -11.17
CA GLY A 72 13.74 4.19 -12.34
C GLY A 72 14.02 2.71 -11.99
N LEU A 73 14.54 2.41 -10.80
CA LEU A 73 14.80 1.04 -10.34
C LEU A 73 13.52 0.21 -10.10
N PHE A 74 12.38 0.88 -9.91
CA PHE A 74 11.08 0.26 -9.63
C PHE A 74 10.18 0.17 -10.87
N LYS A 75 10.51 0.91 -11.94
CA LYS A 75 9.72 0.94 -13.17
C LYS A 75 9.84 -0.39 -13.91
N ALA A 76 8.76 -0.81 -14.56
CA ALA A 76 8.89 -1.87 -15.55
C ALA A 76 9.69 -1.30 -16.72
N ASP A 77 10.88 -1.84 -16.93
CA ASP A 77 11.76 -1.39 -18.01
C ASP A 77 11.01 -1.44 -19.34
N VAL A 78 10.67 -0.26 -19.89
CA VAL A 78 10.50 -0.13 -21.34
C VAL A 78 11.92 -0.18 -21.88
N GLN A 79 12.31 -1.28 -22.53
CA GLN A 79 13.58 -1.35 -23.22
C GLN A 79 13.60 -0.28 -24.31
N THR A 80 14.28 0.83 -24.04
CA THR A 80 14.72 1.72 -25.11
C THR A 80 16.04 1.16 -25.65
N PRO A 81 16.31 1.35 -26.96
CA PRO A 81 17.60 0.99 -27.53
C PRO A 81 18.80 1.58 -26.78
N GLN A 82 18.62 2.70 -26.06
CA GLN A 82 19.68 3.34 -25.27
C GLN A 82 20.07 2.58 -23.99
N THR A 83 19.14 1.90 -23.31
CA THR A 83 19.42 1.32 -21.98
C THR A 83 20.07 -0.07 -22.06
N PHE A 84 19.76 -0.86 -23.09
CA PHE A 84 20.23 -2.24 -23.22
C PHE A 84 20.76 -2.62 -24.62
N GLY A 85 20.94 -1.65 -25.54
CA GLY A 85 21.62 -1.88 -26.81
C GLY A 85 20.86 -2.74 -27.85
N TRP A 86 19.58 -3.03 -27.64
CA TRP A 86 18.73 -3.72 -28.62
C TRP A 86 18.07 -2.73 -29.57
N ALA A 87 18.85 -2.21 -30.52
CA ALA A 87 18.31 -1.47 -31.65
C ALA A 87 17.52 -2.44 -32.56
N GLY A 88 16.21 -2.21 -32.71
CA GLY A 88 15.41 -2.84 -33.77
C GLY A 88 14.54 -4.06 -33.39
N ARG A 89 14.43 -4.43 -32.11
CA ARG A 89 13.39 -5.37 -31.64
C ARG A 89 12.32 -4.65 -30.84
N SER A 90 11.10 -5.18 -30.85
CA SER A 90 9.90 -4.52 -30.31
C SER A 90 10.10 -4.10 -28.84
N LYS A 91 9.39 -3.03 -28.45
CA LYS A 91 9.35 -2.43 -27.10
C LYS A 91 8.66 -3.36 -26.08
N ALA A 92 8.97 -4.64 -26.08
CA ALA A 92 8.39 -5.57 -25.13
C ALA A 92 8.98 -5.28 -23.73
N PRO A 93 8.15 -5.09 -22.70
CA PRO A 93 8.64 -4.96 -21.33
C PRO A 93 9.36 -6.24 -20.91
N ARG A 94 10.53 -6.11 -20.27
CA ARG A 94 11.36 -7.26 -19.89
C ARG A 94 10.60 -8.17 -18.91
N GLY A 95 10.54 -9.47 -19.22
CA GLY A 95 10.00 -10.49 -18.31
C GLY A 95 8.47 -10.53 -18.22
N LEU A 96 7.78 -9.77 -19.08
CA LEU A 96 6.34 -9.85 -19.23
C LEU A 96 5.99 -10.45 -20.59
N ASP A 97 4.89 -11.19 -20.65
CA ASP A 97 4.32 -11.69 -21.90
C ASP A 97 4.06 -10.51 -22.86
N PRO A 98 4.33 -10.61 -24.17
CA PRO A 98 3.97 -9.58 -25.14
C PRO A 98 2.50 -9.16 -25.08
N ASP A 99 1.61 -10.06 -24.66
CA ASP A 99 0.18 -9.81 -24.52
C ASP A 99 -0.19 -9.24 -23.13
N PHE A 100 0.79 -9.11 -22.23
CA PHE A 100 0.58 -8.53 -20.91
C PHE A 100 0.38 -7.01 -21.04
N PRO A 101 -0.65 -6.44 -20.40
CA PRO A 101 -0.86 -5.01 -20.42
C PRO A 101 0.37 -4.28 -19.89
N ALA A 102 0.67 -3.12 -20.48
CA ALA A 102 1.79 -2.30 -20.07
C ALA A 102 1.71 -2.03 -18.56
N CYS A 103 2.68 -2.56 -17.82
CA CYS A 103 2.84 -2.27 -16.41
C CYS A 103 3.79 -1.09 -16.27
N GLU A 104 3.46 -0.08 -15.48
CA GLU A 104 4.37 1.05 -15.23
C GLU A 104 5.46 0.67 -14.21
N TRP A 105 5.12 -0.17 -13.23
CA TRP A 105 5.96 -0.51 -12.09
C TRP A 105 6.23 -2.01 -12.02
N ALA A 106 7.50 -2.42 -12.13
CA ALA A 106 7.91 -3.81 -12.00
C ALA A 106 7.84 -4.28 -10.54
N PHE A 107 8.05 -3.37 -9.59
CA PHE A 107 8.11 -3.68 -8.18
C PHE A 107 7.56 -2.53 -7.34
N VAL A 108 6.74 -2.86 -6.34
CA VAL A 108 6.29 -1.94 -5.29
C VAL A 108 6.79 -2.49 -3.96
N PRO A 109 7.58 -1.73 -3.18
CA PRO A 109 8.16 -2.20 -1.91
C PRO A 109 7.10 -2.20 -0.80
N MET A 110 6.13 -3.11 -0.92
CA MET A 110 4.95 -3.19 -0.07
C MET A 110 5.27 -3.23 1.43
N SER A 111 6.18 -4.11 1.84
CA SER A 111 6.57 -4.25 3.25
C SER A 111 7.16 -2.96 3.80
N ASP A 112 8.07 -2.33 3.04
CA ASP A 112 8.73 -1.09 3.47
C ASP A 112 7.73 0.07 3.55
N LEU A 113 6.80 0.17 2.59
CA LEU A 113 5.73 1.17 2.62
C LEU A 113 4.86 1.01 3.87
N LEU A 114 4.41 -0.22 4.15
CA LEU A 114 3.59 -0.52 5.31
C LEU A 114 4.33 -0.26 6.63
N LEU A 115 5.56 -0.75 6.75
CA LEU A 115 6.36 -0.57 7.97
C LEU A 115 6.71 0.90 8.22
N THR A 116 6.86 1.71 7.15
CA THR A 116 7.14 3.14 7.26
C THR A 116 5.89 3.95 7.62
N VAL A 117 4.76 3.69 6.95
CA VAL A 117 3.53 4.50 7.11
C VAL A 117 2.71 4.04 8.31
N ALA A 118 2.61 2.73 8.50
CA ALA A 118 1.82 2.07 9.53
C ALA A 118 2.70 1.52 10.67
N GLU A 119 3.84 2.16 10.94
CA GLU A 119 4.72 1.81 12.06
C GLU A 119 3.92 1.68 13.36
N GLY A 120 4.18 0.58 14.08
CA GLY A 120 3.58 0.29 15.38
C GLY A 120 2.12 -0.17 15.34
N ILE A 121 1.46 -0.22 14.18
CA ILE A 121 0.09 -0.73 14.06
C ILE A 121 -0.04 -1.87 13.05
N ILE A 122 1.06 -2.29 12.42
CA ILE A 122 1.06 -3.38 11.43
C ILE A 122 1.98 -4.51 11.85
N GLY A 123 1.55 -5.73 11.58
CA GLY A 123 2.36 -6.94 11.68
C GLY A 123 2.44 -7.64 10.32
N ILE A 124 3.63 -8.14 9.98
CA ILE A 124 3.88 -8.94 8.79
C ILE A 124 4.41 -10.30 9.24
N THR A 125 3.82 -11.37 8.73
CA THR A 125 4.13 -12.76 9.05
C THR A 125 4.23 -13.58 7.77
N SER A 126 4.57 -14.87 7.88
CA SER A 126 4.53 -15.80 6.75
C SER A 126 3.13 -15.96 6.14
N GLU A 127 2.09 -15.80 6.95
CA GLU A 127 0.69 -15.95 6.60
C GLU A 127 0.14 -14.71 5.89
N GLY A 128 0.73 -13.55 6.15
CA GLY A 128 0.32 -12.28 5.56
C GLY A 128 0.47 -11.09 6.48
N VAL A 129 -0.42 -10.12 6.30
CA VAL A 129 -0.38 -8.81 6.97
C VAL A 129 -1.63 -8.60 7.83
N PHE A 130 -1.45 -8.09 9.03
CA PHE A 130 -2.54 -7.76 9.96
C PHE A 130 -2.30 -6.39 10.62
N ALA A 131 -3.33 -5.80 11.22
CA ALA A 131 -3.21 -4.58 12.00
C ALA A 131 -3.43 -4.84 13.50
N ASP A 132 -2.84 -3.99 14.34
CA ASP A 132 -3.08 -3.98 15.78
C ASP A 132 -4.44 -3.33 16.09
N ASN A 133 -5.49 -4.06 15.73
CA ASN A 133 -6.89 -3.69 15.92
C ASN A 133 -7.55 -4.55 16.98
N PHE A 134 -8.73 -4.12 17.44
CA PHE A 134 -9.59 -4.98 18.25
C PHE A 134 -10.05 -6.22 17.47
N GLN A 135 -10.09 -7.34 18.18
CA GLN A 135 -10.65 -8.58 17.66
C GLN A 135 -12.12 -8.39 17.25
N GLY A 136 -12.50 -8.92 16.09
CA GLY A 136 -13.86 -8.86 15.56
C GLY A 136 -14.32 -7.48 15.11
N HIS A 137 -13.40 -6.52 14.91
CA HIS A 137 -13.77 -5.22 14.37
C HIS A 137 -14.35 -5.34 12.95
N GLN A 138 -15.25 -4.42 12.61
CA GLN A 138 -15.78 -4.35 11.25
C GLN A 138 -14.68 -3.89 10.29
N ARG A 139 -14.45 -4.69 9.26
CA ARG A 139 -13.55 -4.36 8.15
C ARG A 139 -14.33 -3.73 7.01
N PHE A 140 -13.62 -2.93 6.22
CA PHE A 140 -14.13 -2.27 5.03
C PHE A 140 -13.25 -2.65 3.84
N THR A 141 -13.82 -2.66 2.64
CA THR A 141 -13.02 -2.53 1.42
C THR A 141 -12.41 -1.13 1.35
N LEU A 142 -11.38 -0.95 0.50
CA LEU A 142 -10.78 0.37 0.31
C LEU A 142 -11.82 1.38 -0.21
N GLU A 143 -12.68 0.95 -1.12
CA GLU A 143 -13.78 1.75 -1.67
C GLU A 143 -14.78 2.17 -0.58
N GLU A 144 -15.30 1.21 0.19
CA GLU A 144 -16.23 1.47 1.29
C GLU A 144 -15.63 2.43 2.34
N TYR A 145 -14.34 2.28 2.63
CA TYR A 145 -13.63 3.18 3.52
C TYR A 145 -13.63 4.62 2.99
N TYR A 146 -13.30 4.82 1.71
CA TYR A 146 -13.28 6.15 1.10
C TYR A 146 -14.66 6.80 1.02
N GLU A 147 -15.70 6.02 0.68
CA GLU A 147 -17.09 6.49 0.71
C GLU A 147 -17.47 7.01 2.09
N LYS A 148 -17.10 6.27 3.15
CA LYS A 148 -17.43 6.61 4.53
C LYS A 148 -16.72 7.86 5.03
N VAL A 149 -15.46 8.07 4.65
CA VAL A 149 -14.70 9.27 5.07
C VAL A 149 -14.94 10.48 4.15
N GLY A 150 -15.80 10.34 3.12
CA GLY A 150 -16.08 11.40 2.14
C GLY A 150 -14.88 11.73 1.24
N GLY A 151 -13.92 10.81 1.14
CA GLY A 151 -12.71 10.95 0.33
C GLY A 151 -12.89 10.34 -1.06
N ARG A 152 -12.01 10.72 -2.00
CA ARG A 152 -11.86 9.97 -3.26
C ARG A 152 -10.65 9.05 -3.13
N THR A 153 -10.77 7.82 -3.60
CA THR A 153 -9.62 6.95 -3.84
C THR A 153 -8.66 7.68 -4.78
N PRO A 154 -7.37 7.81 -4.44
CA PRO A 154 -6.40 8.38 -5.38
C PRO A 154 -6.33 7.46 -6.60
N LYS A 155 -6.85 7.97 -7.73
CA LYS A 155 -6.85 7.28 -9.02
C LYS A 155 -5.44 7.11 -9.55
#